data_AF-A0AAA9ZWE8-F1
#
_entry.id   AF-A0AAA9ZWE8-F1
#
_cell.length_a   1.000
_cell.length_b   1.000
_cell.length_c   1.000
_cell.angle_alpha   90.00
_cell.angle_beta   90.00
_cell.angle_gamma   90.00
#
_symmetry.space_group_name_H-M   'P 1'
#
loop_
_entity.id
_entity.type
_entity.pdbx_description
1 polymer ?
#
loop_
_entity_poly.entity_id
_entity_poly.type
_entity_poly.pdbx_seq_one_letter_code
_entity_poly.pdbx_strand_id
1 'polypeptide(L)'
;MHGFLRMYWAKKILEWTKTPEEALETAIYLNDRYQLDGRDPNGYVGCMWSIAGIHDQGWREREVFGKIRYMNYEGCKRKFDVAAFVARYGGKVYKK
;
A
#
# COMPACT_ATOMS: atom_id res chain seq x y z
N MET A 1 -3.15 9.06 6.80
CA MET A 1 -3.09 7.58 6.98
C MET A 1 -1.73 7.23 7.60
N HIS A 2 -1.64 6.26 8.53
CA HIS A 2 -0.37 5.89 9.15
C HIS A 2 0.66 5.44 8.09
N GLY A 3 1.92 5.90 8.17
CA GLY A 3 2.94 5.70 7.12
C GLY A 3 3.17 4.23 6.74
N PHE A 4 3.25 3.33 7.73
CA PHE A 4 3.35 1.89 7.48
C PHE A 4 2.20 1.34 6.61
N LEU A 5 0.99 1.85 6.84
CA LEU A 5 -0.19 1.41 6.11
C LEU A 5 -0.33 2.05 4.74
N ARG A 6 0.28 3.22 4.49
CA ARG A 6 0.35 3.80 3.13
C ARG A 6 1.10 2.86 2.18
N MET A 7 2.21 2.27 2.64
CA MET A 7 2.95 1.25 1.87
C MET A 7 2.09 0.02 1.58
N TYR A 8 1.42 -0.52 2.61
CA TYR A 8 0.54 -1.67 2.46
C TYR A 8 -0.60 -1.37 1.47
N TRP A 9 -1.25 -0.23 1.65
CA TRP A 9 -2.39 0.23 0.86
C TRP A 9 -2.04 0.39 -0.62
N ALA A 10 -0.98 1.13 -0.96
CA ALA A 10 -0.59 1.36 -2.35
C ALA A 10 -0.17 0.05 -3.05
N LYS A 11 0.47 -0.88 -2.32
CA LYS A 11 0.80 -2.21 -2.85
C LYS A 11 -0.43 -3.07 -3.12
N LYS A 12 -1.51 -2.92 -2.35
CA LYS A 12 -2.78 -3.63 -2.63
C LYS A 12 -3.52 -3.03 -3.82
N ILE A 13 -3.38 -1.73 -4.07
CA ILE A 13 -3.87 -1.14 -5.33
C ILE A 13 -3.17 -1.82 -6.50
N LEU A 14 -1.83 -1.93 -6.49
CA LEU A 14 -1.09 -2.66 -7.54
C LEU A 14 -1.55 -4.12 -7.71
N GLU A 15 -1.80 -4.84 -6.62
CA GLU A 15 -2.22 -6.24 -6.69
C GLU A 15 -3.61 -6.44 -7.30
N TRP A 16 -4.48 -5.42 -7.21
CA TRP A 16 -5.92 -5.55 -7.51
C TRP A 16 -6.40 -4.62 -8.64
N THR A 17 -5.50 -3.92 -9.32
CA THR A 17 -5.79 -3.22 -10.58
C THR A 17 -5.24 -3.99 -11.78
N LYS A 18 -5.73 -3.67 -12.99
CA LYS A 18 -5.36 -4.43 -14.19
C LYS A 18 -3.94 -4.16 -14.64
N THR A 19 -3.48 -2.92 -14.47
CA THR A 19 -2.15 -2.47 -14.89
C THR A 19 -1.47 -1.63 -13.80
N PRO A 20 -0.13 -1.54 -13.79
CA PRO A 20 0.60 -0.67 -12.87
C PRO A 20 0.33 0.82 -13.11
N GLU A 21 0.03 1.24 -14.34
CA GLU A 21 -0.35 2.62 -14.66
C GLU A 21 -1.68 2.99 -14.00
N GLU A 22 -2.70 2.14 -14.14
CA GLU A 22 -3.98 2.32 -13.44
C GLU A 22 -3.79 2.31 -11.92
N ALA A 23 -2.89 1.47 -11.40
CA ALA A 23 -2.57 1.42 -9.99
C ALA A 23 -2.01 2.75 -9.48
N LEU A 24 -1.06 3.32 -10.24
CA LEU A 24 -0.37 4.54 -9.89
C LEU A 24 -1.32 5.74 -9.96
N GLU A 25 -2.12 5.85 -11.03
CA GLU A 25 -3.15 6.88 -11.17
C GLU A 25 -4.13 6.84 -10.00
N THR A 26 -4.64 5.64 -9.68
CA THR A 26 -5.57 5.43 -8.56
C THR A 26 -4.96 5.81 -7.22
N ALA A 27 -3.71 5.38 -6.96
CA ALA A 27 -3.03 5.69 -5.71
C ALA A 27 -2.75 7.19 -5.56
N ILE A 28 -2.27 7.86 -6.60
CA ILE A 28 -2.04 9.31 -6.57
C ILE A 28 -3.36 10.06 -6.37
N TYR A 29 -4.40 9.74 -7.13
CA TYR A 29 -5.71 10.37 -7.00
C TYR A 29 -6.24 10.27 -5.57
N LEU A 30 -6.25 9.07 -4.99
CA LEU A 30 -6.76 8.86 -3.63
C LEU A 30 -5.88 9.52 -2.56
N ASN A 31 -4.55 9.50 -2.74
CA ASN A 31 -3.63 10.19 -1.84
C ASN A 31 -3.90 11.70 -1.83
N ASP A 32 -3.94 12.30 -3.02
CA ASP A 32 -4.07 13.75 -3.19
C ASP A 32 -5.46 14.27 -2.82
N ARG A 33 -6.49 13.44 -2.99
CA ARG A 33 -7.88 13.80 -2.68
C ARG A 33 -8.19 13.79 -1.19
N TYR A 34 -7.58 12.89 -0.42
CA TYR A 34 -8.02 12.58 0.95
C TYR A 34 -6.97 12.79 2.03
N GLN A 35 -5.67 12.73 1.71
CA GLN A 35 -4.65 13.00 2.71
C GLN A 35 -4.49 14.50 2.90
N LEU A 36 -4.49 14.97 4.15
CA LEU A 36 -4.21 16.37 4.47
C LEU A 36 -2.79 16.79 4.03
N ASP A 37 -1.86 15.83 4.04
CA ASP A 37 -0.47 15.95 3.56
C ASP A 37 -0.29 15.44 2.11
N GLY A 38 -1.38 15.31 1.34
CA GLY A 38 -1.35 14.94 -0.08
C GLY A 38 -0.97 16.11 -1.00
N ARG A 39 -0.88 15.86 -2.32
CA ARG A 39 -0.40 16.83 -3.33
C ARG A 39 1.01 17.36 -3.00
N ASP A 40 1.82 16.46 -2.47
CA ASP A 40 3.17 16.74 -1.98
C ASP A 40 4.15 15.78 -2.66
N PRO A 41 5.39 16.21 -2.96
CA PRO A 41 6.41 15.33 -3.54
C PRO A 41 6.60 14.00 -2.80
N ASN A 42 6.48 13.99 -1.47
CA ASN A 42 6.56 12.75 -0.69
C ASN A 42 5.40 11.79 -1.00
N GLY A 43 4.23 12.30 -1.35
CA GLY A 43 3.08 11.51 -1.80
C GLY A 43 3.36 10.80 -3.13
N TYR A 44 3.88 11.54 -4.12
CA TYR A 44 4.26 10.98 -5.43
C TYR A 44 5.37 9.94 -5.29
N VAL A 45 6.46 10.28 -4.58
CA VAL A 45 7.57 9.36 -4.36
C VAL A 45 7.13 8.15 -3.52
N GLY A 46 6.23 8.32 -2.55
CA GLY A 46 5.68 7.22 -1.76
C GLY A 46 4.84 6.23 -2.58
N CYS A 47 4.04 6.73 -3.53
CA CYS A 47 3.30 5.90 -4.47
C CYS A 47 4.26 5.16 -5.41
N MET A 48 5.25 5.86 -5.97
CA MET A 48 6.27 5.29 -6.85
C MET A 48 7.15 4.25 -6.16
N TRP A 49 7.54 4.47 -4.91
CA TRP A 49 8.25 3.48 -4.09
C TRP A 49 7.40 2.22 -3.91
N SER A 50 6.10 2.40 -3.66
CA SER A 50 5.19 1.29 -3.38
C SER A 50 4.88 0.45 -4.63
N ILE A 51 4.67 1.10 -5.76
CA ILE A 51 4.13 0.49 -7.00
C ILE A 51 5.25 0.16 -8.00
N ALA A 52 6.21 1.08 -8.18
CA ALA A 52 7.28 0.96 -9.17
C ALA A 52 8.67 0.69 -8.55
N GLY A 53 8.78 0.64 -7.22
CA GLY A 53 10.04 0.32 -6.53
C GLY A 53 11.07 1.43 -6.56
N ILE A 54 10.68 2.69 -6.81
CA ILE A 54 11.61 3.84 -6.75
C ILE A 54 12.24 3.93 -5.37
N HIS A 55 13.58 3.99 -5.32
CA HIS A 55 14.38 3.96 -4.09
C HIS A 55 14.25 2.66 -3.25
N ASP A 56 13.72 1.58 -3.84
CA ASP A 56 13.78 0.22 -3.27
C ASP A 56 14.66 -0.68 -4.16
N GLN A 57 15.02 -1.85 -3.64
CA GLN A 57 15.70 -2.90 -4.39
C GLN A 57 14.69 -3.90 -4.98
N GLY A 58 15.17 -4.76 -5.89
CA GLY A 58 14.42 -5.92 -6.35
C GLY A 58 14.27 -7.01 -5.27
N TRP A 59 13.13 -7.69 -5.28
CA TRP A 59 12.77 -8.78 -4.38
C TRP A 59 12.50 -10.08 -5.15
N ARG A 60 12.27 -11.18 -4.42
CA ARG A 60 11.87 -12.46 -5.00
C ARG A 60 10.65 -12.25 -5.90
N GLU A 61 10.77 -12.73 -7.13
CA GLU A 61 9.75 -12.59 -8.16
C GLU A 61 8.45 -13.29 -7.78
N ARG A 62 7.32 -12.65 -8.08
CA ARG A 62 5.95 -13.12 -7.81
C ARG A 62 5.03 -12.71 -8.95
N GLU A 63 3.98 -13.49 -9.13
CA GLU A 63 2.86 -13.12 -10.01
C GLU A 63 2.32 -11.73 -9.62
N VAL A 64 1.90 -10.97 -10.63
CA VAL A 64 1.46 -9.57 -10.54
C VAL A 64 2.56 -8.57 -10.19
N PHE A 65 3.33 -8.81 -9.13
CA PHE A 65 4.33 -7.84 -8.64
C PHE A 65 5.66 -7.86 -9.41
N GLY A 66 5.97 -8.94 -10.13
CA GLY A 66 7.33 -9.20 -10.57
C GLY A 66 8.27 -9.13 -9.37
N LYS A 67 9.27 -8.24 -9.41
CA LYS A 67 10.28 -8.06 -8.34
C LYS A 67 9.97 -6.92 -7.37
N ILE A 68 8.79 -6.30 -7.43
CA ILE A 68 8.40 -5.25 -6.48
C ILE A 68 8.24 -5.85 -5.08
N ARG A 69 8.67 -5.12 -4.04
CA ARG A 69 8.55 -5.57 -2.65
C ARG A 69 7.10 -5.90 -2.32
N TYR A 70 6.86 -7.14 -1.92
CA TYR A 70 5.53 -7.59 -1.53
C TYR A 70 5.22 -7.36 -0.04
N MET A 71 3.97 -6.99 0.25
CA MET A 71 3.43 -6.94 1.62
C MET A 71 2.09 -7.66 1.68
N ASN A 72 1.87 -8.48 2.71
CA ASN A 72 0.61 -9.20 2.90
C ASN A 72 0.06 -9.08 4.32
N TYR A 73 -1.21 -9.50 4.45
CA TYR A 73 -1.97 -9.43 5.68
C TYR A 73 -1.30 -10.21 6.82
N GLU A 74 -0.90 -11.46 6.59
CA GLU A 74 -0.21 -12.27 7.62
C GLU A 74 1.14 -11.66 8.02
N GLY A 75 1.83 -10.96 7.11
CA GLY A 75 3.03 -10.18 7.41
C GLY A 75 2.76 -8.98 8.32
N CYS A 76 1.61 -8.31 8.14
CA CYS A 76 1.19 -7.22 9.02
C CYS A 76 0.84 -7.72 10.42
N LYS A 77 0.14 -8.86 10.52
CA LYS A 77 -0.21 -9.49 11.81
C LYS A 77 1.01 -9.85 12.67
N ARG A 78 2.15 -10.14 12.06
CA ARG A 78 3.41 -10.38 12.79
C ARG A 78 4.08 -9.10 13.30
N LYS A 79 3.64 -7.91 12.85
CA LYS A 79 4.27 -6.62 13.15
C LYS A 79 3.46 -5.73 14.08
N PHE A 80 2.13 -5.83 14.06
CA PHE A 80 1.25 -5.07 14.95
C PHE A 80 -0.12 -5.74 15.09
N ASP A 81 -0.91 -5.30 16.07
CA ASP A 81 -2.28 -5.77 16.27
C ASP A 81 -3.22 -5.21 15.20
N VAL A 82 -3.38 -6.00 14.13
CA VAL A 82 -4.28 -5.69 13.02
C VAL A 82 -5.75 -5.69 13.47
N ALA A 83 -6.13 -6.55 14.42
CA ALA A 83 -7.52 -6.63 14.88
C ALA A 83 -7.90 -5.37 15.65
N ALA A 84 -7.03 -4.89 16.55
CA ALA A 84 -7.22 -3.63 17.24
C ALA A 84 -7.25 -2.43 16.27
N PHE A 85 -6.37 -2.41 15.26
CA PHE A 85 -6.40 -1.38 14.22
C PHE A 85 -7.75 -1.37 13.47
N VAL A 86 -8.22 -2.53 12.99
CA VAL A 86 -9.48 -2.66 12.26
C VAL A 86 -10.67 -2.25 13.12
N ALA A 87 -10.70 -2.69 14.39
CA ALA A 87 -11.73 -2.31 15.34
C ALA A 87 -11.79 -0.79 15.57
N ARG A 88 -10.62 -0.14 15.70
CA ARG A 88 -10.51 1.30 15.92
C ARG A 88 -11.10 2.13 14.79
N TYR A 89 -10.97 1.68 13.54
CA TYR A 89 -11.44 2.42 12.36
C TYR A 89 -12.75 1.86 11.79
N GLY A 90 -13.52 1.11 12.59
CA GLY A 90 -14.88 0.67 12.25
C GLY A 90 -14.96 -0.44 11.19
N GLY A 91 -13.86 -1.14 10.92
CA GLY A 91 -13.87 -2.26 10.00
C GLY A 91 -14.42 -3.54 10.64
N LYS A 92 -14.91 -4.47 9.80
CA LYS A 92 -15.37 -5.78 10.28
C LYS A 92 -14.17 -6.60 10.77
N VAL A 93 -14.14 -6.88 12.07
CA VAL A 93 -13.11 -7.75 12.67
C VAL A 93 -13.47 -9.20 12.40
N TYR A 94 -12.65 -9.88 11.61
CA TYR A 94 -12.78 -11.31 11.40
C TYR A 94 -11.98 -12.04 12.49
N LYS A 95 -12.68 -12.78 13.35
CA LYS A 95 -12.03 -13.74 14.25
C LYS A 95 -11.46 -14.86 13.39
N LYS A 96 -10.18 -15.20 13.61
CA LYS A 96 -9.57 -16.42 13.04
C LYS A 96 -10.14 -17.63 13.75
#